data_AF-M5BSF8-F1
#
_entry.id   AF-M5BSF8-F1
#
_cell.length_a   1.000
_cell.length_b   1.000
_cell.length_c   1.000
_cell.angle_alpha   90.00
_cell.angle_beta   90.00
_cell.angle_gamma   90.00
#
_symmetry.space_group_name_H-M   'P 1'
#
loop_
_entity.id
_entity.type
_entity.pdbx_description
1 polymer ?
#
loop_
_entity_poly.entity_id
_entity_poly.type
_entity_poly.pdbx_seq_one_letter_code
_entity_poly.pdbx_strand_id
1 'polypeptide(L)'
;MWVARTELKQSGVMWASQLARERDVGAQMEAIWAFGGGGEGLGPAAGTGLCGGLAYGTGSLAMGANGPGSSISGSVVTSPGLYSSFGSIASSGAVSTALCQTVLVPAYFFRVRCAAARALASQGAPGLFHLLKIWTKWCYEPDSNNGNGGDGFAQRFIPRPNDFSDFQEYFVRKAVITALAQLRDGMSGTGAWLGGALVRGTIVDQLVYNDNNGNTYADDMYIATLISALGTALIPPDASERNELAHNHTVEMEMEEAMRRQMEEDENAEVLRRAVTQVERYRARDRLVPSRHNVISIAAIQWYLTIMMSGLVSNDPRLFLAYSQYVISALSIYAIFMSRMTLHATFAATLLEV
;
A
#
# COMPACT_ATOMS: atom_id res chain seq x y z
N MET A 1 -20.00 29.82 11.12
CA MET A 1 -19.53 28.68 10.30
C MET A 1 -18.81 27.73 11.24
N TRP A 2 -19.21 26.47 11.28
CA TRP A 2 -18.63 25.46 12.18
C TRP A 2 -17.67 24.58 11.38
N VAL A 3 -16.45 24.39 11.87
CA VAL A 3 -15.58 23.29 11.41
C VAL A 3 -15.90 22.11 12.33
N ALA A 4 -16.65 21.13 11.82
CA ALA A 4 -17.18 20.04 12.62
C ALA A 4 -17.02 18.69 11.91
N ARG A 5 -16.74 17.64 12.68
CA ARG A 5 -16.84 16.26 12.21
C ARG A 5 -18.31 15.86 12.21
N THR A 6 -18.85 15.52 11.04
CA THR A 6 -20.22 15.02 10.91
C THR A 6 -20.21 13.50 10.85
N GLU A 7 -20.79 12.85 11.84
CA GLU A 7 -20.97 11.40 11.85
C GLU A 7 -22.40 11.06 11.45
N LEU A 8 -22.57 10.57 10.24
CA LEU A 8 -23.86 10.19 9.70
C LEU A 8 -23.93 8.67 9.52
N LYS A 9 -24.94 8.03 10.12
CA LYS A 9 -25.21 6.60 9.91
C LYS A 9 -26.11 6.42 8.69
N GLN A 10 -25.54 5.92 7.61
CA GLN A 10 -26.23 5.61 6.35
C GLN A 10 -25.81 4.23 5.84
N SER A 11 -26.67 3.60 5.03
CA SER A 11 -26.34 2.32 4.40
C SER A 11 -25.31 2.48 3.28
N GLY A 12 -24.55 1.42 2.98
CA GLY A 12 -23.56 1.45 1.89
C GLY A 12 -24.14 1.80 0.53
N VAL A 13 -25.39 1.40 0.27
CA VAL A 13 -26.10 1.74 -0.97
C VAL A 13 -26.43 3.23 -1.05
N MET A 14 -26.74 3.88 0.08
CA MET A 14 -26.98 5.33 0.11
C MET A 14 -25.70 6.11 -0.18
N TRP A 15 -24.58 5.73 0.44
CA TRP A 15 -23.28 6.32 0.15
C TRP A 15 -22.85 6.11 -1.31
N ALA A 16 -23.13 4.94 -1.89
CA ALA A 16 -22.81 4.65 -3.29
C ALA A 16 -23.68 5.49 -4.24
N SER A 17 -24.97 5.67 -3.90
CA SER A 17 -25.88 6.55 -4.63
C SER A 17 -25.45 8.02 -4.56
N GLN A 18 -25.03 8.48 -3.37
CA GLN A 18 -24.47 9.81 -3.16
C GLN A 18 -23.24 10.02 -4.06
N LEU A 19 -22.30 9.07 -4.04
CA LEU A 19 -21.09 9.13 -4.85
C LEU A 19 -21.39 9.24 -6.36
N ALA A 20 -22.42 8.56 -6.85
CA ALA A 20 -22.78 8.55 -8.27
C ALA A 20 -23.60 9.78 -8.72
N ARG A 21 -24.34 10.43 -7.81
CA ARG A 21 -25.30 11.50 -8.14
C ARG A 21 -24.83 12.89 -7.75
N GLU A 22 -23.96 12.99 -6.76
CA GLU A 22 -23.53 14.28 -6.24
C GLU A 22 -22.59 15.00 -7.20
N ARG A 23 -22.75 16.33 -7.27
CA ARG A 23 -21.85 17.22 -8.01
C ARG A 23 -20.76 17.82 -7.13
N ASP A 24 -20.95 17.78 -5.81
CA ASP A 24 -19.98 18.30 -4.86
C ASP A 24 -18.86 17.30 -4.58
N VAL A 25 -17.61 17.75 -4.77
CA VAL A 25 -16.42 16.92 -4.56
C VAL A 25 -16.23 16.57 -3.08
N GLY A 26 -16.64 17.46 -2.16
CA GLY A 26 -16.60 17.20 -0.72
C GLY A 26 -17.52 16.03 -0.35
N ALA A 27 -18.77 16.09 -0.78
CA ALA A 27 -19.75 15.02 -0.56
C ALA A 27 -19.33 13.67 -1.18
N GLN A 28 -18.66 13.69 -2.33
CA GLN A 28 -18.07 12.49 -2.94
C GLN A 28 -16.93 11.92 -2.09
N MET A 29 -16.04 12.77 -1.57
CA MET A 29 -14.92 12.34 -0.71
C MET A 29 -15.40 11.75 0.63
N GLU A 30 -16.38 12.38 1.27
CA GLU A 30 -17.00 11.85 2.49
C GLU A 30 -17.60 10.46 2.27
N ALA A 31 -18.30 10.26 1.15
CA ALA A 31 -18.84 8.95 0.78
C ALA A 31 -17.74 7.90 0.61
N ILE A 32 -16.60 8.26 0.00
CA ILE A 32 -15.45 7.36 -0.15
C ILE A 32 -14.81 7.03 1.20
N TRP A 33 -14.71 8.00 2.10
CA TRP A 33 -14.18 7.79 3.44
C TRP A 33 -15.05 6.84 4.27
N ALA A 34 -16.37 6.88 4.09
CA ALA A 34 -17.29 5.92 4.72
C ALA A 34 -17.04 4.47 4.29
N PHE A 35 -16.47 4.24 3.10
CA PHE A 35 -16.08 2.91 2.61
C PHE A 35 -14.67 2.47 3.05
N GLY A 36 -13.98 3.26 3.89
CA GLY A 36 -12.61 2.95 4.31
C GLY A 36 -11.52 3.60 3.45
N GLY A 37 -11.86 4.58 2.59
CA GLY A 37 -10.87 5.41 1.89
C GLY A 37 -10.19 6.46 2.79
N GLY A 38 -10.51 6.48 4.09
CA GLY A 38 -9.97 7.40 5.09
C GLY A 38 -8.68 6.88 5.70
N GLY A 39 -7.56 7.16 5.05
CA GLY A 39 -6.22 6.90 5.57
C GLY A 39 -5.19 7.58 4.68
N GLU A 40 -4.50 8.55 5.25
CA GLU A 40 -3.49 9.44 4.64
C GLU A 40 -4.06 10.66 3.89
N GLY A 41 -4.03 11.77 4.62
CA GLY A 41 -4.42 13.09 4.18
C GLY A 41 -3.56 13.62 3.04
N LEU A 42 -4.23 14.21 2.05
CA LEU A 42 -3.60 15.10 1.09
C LEU A 42 -3.72 16.53 1.63
N GLY A 43 -2.78 16.93 2.48
CA GLY A 43 -2.44 18.34 2.70
C GLY A 43 -1.81 18.97 1.46
N PRO A 44 -1.61 20.31 1.43
CA PRO A 44 -1.15 21.01 0.24
C PRO A 44 0.27 20.56 -0.10
N ALA A 45 0.59 20.54 -1.40
CA ALA A 45 1.91 20.36 -1.99
C ALA A 45 3.10 20.37 -0.99
N ALA A 46 3.35 19.21 -0.38
CA ALA A 46 4.54 18.93 0.41
C ALA A 46 5.03 17.55 -0.03
N GLY A 47 6.34 17.44 -0.23
CA GLY A 47 7.01 16.37 -0.97
C GLY A 47 6.57 14.96 -0.58
N THR A 48 6.66 14.07 -1.58
CA THR A 48 6.67 12.63 -1.39
C THR A 48 7.52 12.23 -0.20
N GLY A 49 6.85 11.82 0.87
CA GLY A 49 7.46 11.32 2.08
C GLY A 49 6.37 10.89 3.07
N LEU A 50 6.51 9.67 3.56
CA LEU A 50 5.90 9.11 4.79
C LEU A 50 4.53 8.42 4.66
N CYS A 51 4.64 7.09 4.49
CA CYS A 51 4.18 6.03 5.39
C CYS A 51 2.69 5.69 5.54
N GLY A 52 2.41 4.43 5.17
CA GLY A 52 1.36 3.56 5.69
C GLY A 52 1.29 3.56 7.21
N GLY A 53 0.14 3.94 7.75
CA GLY A 53 -0.21 3.77 9.15
C GLY A 53 -0.75 2.37 9.43
N LEU A 54 -0.02 1.60 10.26
CA LEU A 54 -0.56 0.42 10.94
C LEU A 54 -1.23 0.88 12.24
N ALA A 55 -2.47 0.43 12.44
CA ALA A 55 -3.22 0.63 13.67
C ALA A 55 -2.70 -0.32 14.76
N TYR A 56 -2.41 0.19 15.95
CA TYR A 56 -2.21 -0.63 17.15
C TYR A 56 -2.93 -0.05 18.36
N GLY A 57 -3.34 -0.98 19.23
CA GLY A 57 -4.33 -0.83 20.27
C GLY A 57 -3.92 0.03 21.46
N THR A 58 -4.95 0.49 22.17
CA THR A 58 -4.88 1.35 23.35
C THR A 58 -4.44 0.57 24.59
N GLY A 59 -3.19 0.77 25.03
CA GLY A 59 -2.73 0.41 26.37
C GLY A 59 -2.73 1.65 27.28
N SER A 60 -3.53 1.63 28.34
CA SER A 60 -3.63 2.72 29.33
C SER A 60 -2.53 2.57 30.39
N LEU A 61 -1.69 3.60 30.58
CA LEU A 61 -0.77 3.71 31.71
C LEU A 61 -1.31 4.80 32.65
N ALA A 62 -1.85 4.39 33.80
CA ALA A 62 -2.27 5.30 34.85
C ALA A 62 -1.06 5.71 35.70
N MET A 63 -0.77 7.02 35.77
CA MET A 63 0.11 7.62 36.78
C MET A 63 -0.76 8.46 37.72
N GLY A 64 -0.75 8.10 39.01
CA GLY A 64 -1.53 8.76 40.05
C GLY A 64 -0.89 10.03 40.59
N ALA A 65 -1.70 11.04 40.86
CA ALA A 65 -1.33 12.19 41.70
C ALA A 65 -2.45 12.46 42.71
N ASN A 66 -2.06 12.52 43.99
CA ASN A 66 -2.93 12.76 45.15
C ASN A 66 -3.27 14.26 45.30
N GLY A 67 -4.55 14.59 45.49
CA GLY A 67 -5.01 15.91 45.93
C GLY A 67 -6.54 16.06 45.82
N PRO A 68 -7.26 16.48 46.88
CA PRO A 68 -8.71 16.56 46.85
C PRO A 68 -9.18 17.89 46.25
N GLY A 69 -9.91 17.80 45.14
CA GLY A 69 -10.66 18.92 44.56
C GLY A 69 -10.14 19.36 43.19
N SER A 70 -11.02 19.28 42.19
CA SER A 70 -10.86 19.66 40.78
C SER A 70 -9.96 18.79 39.90
N SER A 71 -10.54 17.77 39.26
CA SER A 71 -9.99 17.16 38.04
C SER A 71 -10.52 17.88 36.80
N ILE A 72 -9.74 18.81 36.26
CA ILE A 72 -9.90 19.21 34.87
C ILE A 72 -9.15 18.16 34.04
N SER A 73 -9.88 17.17 33.51
CA SER A 73 -9.32 16.24 32.53
C SER A 73 -9.24 16.95 31.18
N GLY A 74 -8.18 17.75 31.01
CA GLY A 74 -7.80 18.32 29.73
C GLY A 74 -6.89 17.34 29.00
N SER A 75 -7.46 16.51 28.12
CA SER A 75 -6.65 15.81 27.14
C SER A 75 -6.23 16.81 26.07
N VAL A 76 -4.98 17.24 26.10
CA VAL A 76 -4.35 17.81 24.91
C VAL A 76 -4.19 16.66 23.92
N VAL A 77 -5.23 16.44 23.11
CA VAL A 77 -5.22 15.50 22.00
C VAL A 77 -4.35 16.11 20.89
N THR A 78 -3.03 15.99 21.02
CA THR A 78 -2.15 16.04 19.86
C THR A 78 -2.09 14.65 19.25
N SER A 79 -3.21 14.18 18.70
CA SER A 79 -3.27 12.91 17.98
C SER A 79 -3.26 13.16 16.48
N PRO A 80 -2.35 12.52 15.70
CA PRO A 80 -2.45 12.42 14.24
C PRO A 80 -3.65 11.58 13.75
N GLY A 81 -4.70 11.45 14.56
CA GLY A 81 -5.79 10.48 14.39
C GLY A 81 -7.15 11.09 14.02
N LEU A 82 -7.19 12.28 13.41
CA LEU A 82 -8.44 12.95 13.04
C LEU A 82 -9.25 12.22 11.94
N TYR A 83 -8.73 11.14 11.37
CA TYR A 83 -9.35 10.37 10.28
C TYR A 83 -9.55 8.87 10.57
N SER A 84 -9.20 8.39 11.77
CA SER A 84 -9.38 6.97 12.10
C SER A 84 -10.77 6.70 12.69
N SER A 85 -11.52 5.88 11.97
CA SER A 85 -12.82 5.28 12.29
C SER A 85 -14.08 6.12 12.00
N PHE A 86 -14.38 6.31 10.71
CA PHE A 86 -15.74 5.99 10.30
C PHE A 86 -15.92 4.48 10.46
N GLY A 87 -17.04 4.00 10.99
CA GLY A 87 -17.35 2.57 10.95
C GLY A 87 -17.27 2.11 9.51
N SER A 88 -16.29 1.27 9.17
CA SER A 88 -16.09 0.82 7.79
C SER A 88 -17.33 0.04 7.37
N ILE A 89 -18.02 0.55 6.35
CA ILE A 89 -19.16 -0.16 5.77
C ILE A 89 -18.66 -1.51 5.26
N ALA A 90 -19.40 -2.57 5.57
CA ALA A 90 -19.06 -3.93 5.17
C ALA A 90 -18.88 -4.03 3.65
N SER A 91 -17.96 -4.89 3.22
CA SER A 91 -17.72 -5.15 1.80
C SER A 91 -19.01 -5.59 1.10
N SER A 92 -19.26 -5.00 -0.07
CA SER A 92 -20.41 -5.35 -0.91
C SER A 92 -20.06 -5.26 -2.39
N GLY A 93 -20.60 -6.18 -3.20
CA GLY A 93 -20.45 -6.16 -4.66
C GLY A 93 -20.97 -4.85 -5.29
N ALA A 94 -22.05 -4.28 -4.75
CA ALA A 94 -22.59 -3.01 -5.23
C ALA A 94 -21.66 -1.83 -4.93
N VAL A 95 -21.08 -1.79 -3.73
CA VAL A 95 -20.14 -0.75 -3.31
C VAL A 95 -18.85 -0.81 -4.13
N SER A 96 -18.26 -2.01 -4.27
CA SER A 96 -17.06 -2.20 -5.09
C SER A 96 -17.28 -1.85 -6.56
N THR A 97 -18.46 -2.15 -7.12
CA THR A 97 -18.82 -1.75 -8.49
C THR A 97 -18.93 -0.23 -8.63
N ALA A 98 -19.59 0.45 -7.68
CA ALA A 98 -19.72 1.91 -7.69
C ALA A 98 -18.34 2.60 -7.58
N LEU A 99 -17.47 2.11 -6.69
CA LEU A 99 -16.09 2.58 -6.58
C LEU A 99 -15.27 2.31 -7.85
N CYS A 100 -15.46 1.16 -8.50
CA CYS A 100 -14.81 0.86 -9.78
C CYS A 100 -15.24 1.85 -10.87
N GLN A 101 -16.54 2.16 -10.95
CA GLN A 101 -17.07 3.15 -11.90
C GLN A 101 -16.49 4.54 -11.67
N THR A 102 -16.36 4.98 -10.41
CA THR A 102 -15.77 6.30 -10.12
C THR A 102 -14.30 6.36 -10.51
N VAL A 103 -13.53 5.29 -10.31
CA VAL A 103 -12.13 5.24 -10.76
C VAL A 103 -12.02 5.36 -12.29
N LEU A 104 -12.90 4.69 -13.03
CA LEU A 104 -12.85 4.60 -14.49
C LEU A 104 -13.36 5.85 -15.22
N VAL A 105 -14.35 6.55 -14.66
CA VAL A 105 -14.99 7.68 -15.33
C VAL A 105 -14.09 8.93 -15.24
N PRO A 106 -13.55 9.44 -16.37
CA PRO A 106 -12.61 10.57 -16.36
C PRO A 106 -13.27 11.91 -16.01
N ALA A 107 -14.61 11.98 -16.01
CA ALA A 107 -15.34 13.17 -15.61
C ALA A 107 -15.23 13.48 -14.10
N TYR A 108 -14.90 12.47 -13.26
CA TYR A 108 -14.65 12.70 -11.85
C TYR A 108 -13.30 13.35 -11.60
N PHE A 109 -13.23 14.18 -10.56
CA PHE A 109 -11.97 14.80 -10.15
C PHE A 109 -10.93 13.73 -9.76
N PHE A 110 -9.70 13.85 -10.27
CA PHE A 110 -8.68 12.81 -10.14
C PHE A 110 -8.39 12.38 -8.69
N ARG A 111 -8.52 13.27 -7.69
CA ARG A 111 -8.33 12.91 -6.28
C ARG A 111 -9.46 12.05 -5.73
N VAL A 112 -10.70 12.27 -6.18
CA VAL A 112 -11.84 11.40 -5.88
C VAL A 112 -11.58 10.02 -6.49
N ARG A 113 -11.11 9.97 -7.75
CA ARG A 113 -10.70 8.71 -8.42
C ARG A 113 -9.59 7.99 -7.65
N CYS A 114 -8.56 8.70 -7.18
CA CYS A 114 -7.47 8.12 -6.38
C CYS A 114 -7.96 7.61 -5.01
N ALA A 115 -8.85 8.34 -4.36
CA ALA A 115 -9.43 7.94 -3.08
C ALA A 115 -10.33 6.71 -3.24
N ALA A 116 -11.12 6.66 -4.33
CA ALA A 116 -11.94 5.50 -4.65
C ALA A 116 -11.09 4.26 -4.94
N ALA A 117 -9.96 4.41 -5.64
CA ALA A 117 -9.02 3.31 -5.85
C ALA A 117 -8.46 2.76 -4.53
N ARG A 118 -8.09 3.64 -3.58
CA ARG A 118 -7.69 3.22 -2.22
C ARG A 118 -8.83 2.55 -1.45
N ALA A 119 -10.05 3.08 -1.56
CA ALA A 119 -11.23 2.47 -0.95
C ALA A 119 -11.58 1.10 -1.56
N LEU A 120 -11.21 0.81 -2.81
CA LEU A 120 -11.35 -0.56 -3.34
C LEU A 120 -10.48 -1.57 -2.56
N ALA A 121 -9.33 -1.16 -2.04
CA ALA A 121 -8.46 -2.06 -1.27
C ALA A 121 -9.09 -2.52 0.06
N SER A 122 -10.05 -1.76 0.61
CA SER A 122 -10.79 -2.16 1.81
C SER A 122 -11.94 -3.14 1.51
N GLN A 123 -12.29 -3.36 0.23
CA GLN A 123 -13.42 -4.20 -0.16
C GLN A 123 -13.06 -5.70 -0.25
N GLY A 124 -11.83 -6.10 0.07
CA GLY A 124 -11.38 -7.50 0.00
C GLY A 124 -11.36 -8.04 -1.43
N ALA A 125 -11.80 -9.29 -1.62
CA ALA A 125 -11.73 -9.99 -2.90
C ALA A 125 -12.44 -9.27 -4.08
N PRO A 126 -13.67 -8.72 -3.92
CA PRO A 126 -14.29 -7.88 -4.96
C PRO A 126 -13.46 -6.64 -5.32
N GLY A 127 -12.78 -6.06 -4.32
CA GLY A 127 -11.86 -4.94 -4.53
C GLY A 127 -10.66 -5.33 -5.39
N LEU A 128 -10.04 -6.49 -5.08
CA LEU A 128 -8.89 -7.01 -5.82
C LEU A 128 -9.24 -7.27 -7.28
N PHE A 129 -10.38 -7.92 -7.53
CA PHE A 129 -10.88 -8.19 -8.88
C PHE A 129 -11.03 -6.88 -9.68
N HIS A 130 -11.67 -5.87 -9.10
CA HIS A 130 -11.86 -4.59 -9.80
C HIS A 130 -10.54 -3.86 -10.03
N LEU A 131 -9.63 -3.84 -9.05
CA LEU A 131 -8.33 -3.19 -9.21
C LEU A 131 -7.48 -3.86 -10.29
N LEU A 132 -7.43 -5.20 -10.33
CA LEU A 132 -6.75 -5.95 -11.39
C LEU A 132 -7.42 -5.72 -12.75
N LYS A 133 -8.75 -5.62 -12.79
CA LYS A 133 -9.49 -5.32 -14.02
C LYS A 133 -9.26 -3.89 -14.52
N ILE A 134 -9.13 -2.91 -13.63
CA ILE A 134 -8.74 -1.55 -13.99
C ILE A 134 -7.29 -1.55 -14.49
N TRP A 135 -6.44 -2.35 -13.85
CA TRP A 135 -5.02 -2.43 -14.15
C TRP A 135 -4.72 -2.92 -15.57
N THR A 136 -5.55 -3.81 -16.13
CA THR A 136 -5.38 -4.30 -17.51
C THR A 136 -5.43 -3.19 -18.55
N LYS A 137 -6.03 -2.02 -18.25
CA LYS A 137 -6.02 -0.84 -19.12
C LYS A 137 -4.61 -0.41 -19.53
N TRP A 138 -3.64 -0.55 -18.63
CA TRP A 138 -2.23 -0.16 -18.88
C TRP A 138 -1.35 -1.33 -19.32
N CYS A 139 -1.97 -2.50 -19.54
CA CYS A 139 -1.29 -3.71 -19.99
C CYS A 139 -1.72 -4.04 -21.43
N TYR A 140 -0.92 -4.86 -22.12
CA TYR A 140 -1.34 -5.42 -23.39
C TYR A 140 -2.62 -6.25 -23.21
N GLU A 141 -3.47 -6.23 -24.23
CA GLU A 141 -4.64 -7.11 -24.26
C GLU A 141 -4.15 -8.56 -24.26
N PRO A 142 -4.81 -9.45 -23.49
CA PRO A 142 -4.50 -10.86 -23.54
C PRO A 142 -4.68 -11.35 -24.98
N ASP A 143 -3.66 -11.99 -25.56
CA ASP A 143 -3.78 -12.55 -26.91
C ASP A 143 -4.99 -13.50 -26.94
N SER A 144 -6.05 -13.09 -27.63
CA SER A 144 -7.30 -13.86 -27.77
C SER A 144 -7.13 -15.14 -28.61
N ASN A 145 -5.91 -15.41 -29.07
CA ASN A 145 -5.58 -16.47 -30.03
C ASN A 145 -5.05 -17.79 -29.41
N ASN A 146 -4.97 -17.92 -28.09
CA ASN A 146 -4.59 -19.19 -27.45
C ASN A 146 -5.72 -19.77 -26.58
N GLY A 147 -6.91 -19.93 -27.16
CA GLY A 147 -7.83 -21.09 -27.00
C GLY A 147 -8.26 -21.61 -25.62
N ASN A 148 -7.74 -21.12 -24.50
CA ASN A 148 -8.12 -21.52 -23.15
C ASN A 148 -8.80 -20.32 -22.50
N GLY A 149 -10.11 -20.24 -22.66
CA GLY A 149 -11.00 -19.29 -21.97
C GLY A 149 -11.09 -19.55 -20.47
N GLY A 150 -9.95 -19.55 -19.78
CA GLY A 150 -9.87 -19.46 -18.34
C GLY A 150 -9.95 -18.00 -17.89
N ASP A 151 -10.49 -17.79 -16.69
CA ASP A 151 -10.70 -16.48 -16.08
C ASP A 151 -9.46 -15.58 -16.28
N GLY A 152 -9.68 -14.38 -16.86
CA GLY A 152 -8.67 -13.53 -17.51
C GLY A 152 -7.53 -12.95 -16.64
N PHE A 153 -7.21 -13.56 -15.49
CA PHE A 153 -6.08 -13.21 -14.62
C PHE A 153 -4.98 -14.28 -14.59
N ALA A 154 -5.13 -15.39 -15.33
CA ALA A 154 -4.08 -16.41 -15.47
C ALA A 154 -2.90 -15.97 -16.37
N GLN A 155 -3.06 -14.86 -17.09
CA GLN A 155 -2.03 -14.31 -17.97
C GLN A 155 -1.17 -13.26 -17.26
N ARG A 156 0.09 -13.17 -17.65
CA ARG A 156 1.03 -12.21 -17.11
C ARG A 156 0.71 -10.79 -17.56
N PHE A 157 0.67 -9.83 -16.63
CA PHE A 157 0.37 -8.43 -16.92
C PHE A 157 1.58 -7.69 -17.48
N ILE A 158 1.74 -7.74 -18.81
CA ILE A 158 2.83 -7.04 -19.50
C ILE A 158 2.42 -5.56 -19.71
N PRO A 159 3.17 -4.58 -19.18
CA PRO A 159 2.87 -3.16 -19.38
C PRO A 159 3.02 -2.74 -20.83
N ARG A 160 2.15 -1.81 -21.26
CA ARG A 160 2.39 -0.99 -22.45
C ARG A 160 3.46 0.08 -22.16
N PRO A 161 4.13 0.62 -23.20
CA PRO A 161 5.00 1.78 -23.04
C PRO A 161 4.29 2.91 -22.30
N ASN A 162 5.02 3.61 -21.43
CA ASN A 162 4.44 4.67 -20.62
C ASN A 162 3.98 5.85 -21.47
N ASP A 163 2.78 6.33 -21.19
CA ASP A 163 2.27 7.61 -21.66
C ASP A 163 1.77 8.40 -20.44
N PHE A 164 2.46 9.51 -20.12
CA PHE A 164 2.10 10.39 -19.01
C PHE A 164 1.54 11.73 -19.49
N SER A 165 1.03 11.79 -20.72
CA SER A 165 0.42 12.99 -21.27
C SER A 165 -0.83 13.43 -20.48
N ASP A 166 -1.59 12.47 -19.95
CA ASP A 166 -2.71 12.74 -19.04
C ASP A 166 -2.24 12.70 -17.57
N PHE A 167 -2.13 13.89 -16.99
CA PHE A 167 -1.76 14.08 -15.58
C PHE A 167 -2.78 13.43 -14.63
N GLN A 168 -4.08 13.46 -14.93
CA GLN A 168 -5.09 12.86 -14.05
C GLN A 168 -4.93 11.35 -14.01
N GLU A 169 -4.77 10.74 -15.18
CA GLU A 169 -4.59 9.30 -15.31
C GLU A 169 -3.30 8.83 -14.64
N TYR A 170 -2.24 9.64 -14.69
CA TYR A 170 -0.99 9.38 -13.99
C TYR A 170 -1.18 9.18 -12.47
N PHE A 171 -1.92 10.06 -11.78
CA PHE A 171 -2.18 9.87 -10.34
C PHE A 171 -3.08 8.68 -10.06
N VAL A 172 -4.07 8.44 -10.92
CA VAL A 172 -4.97 7.29 -10.75
C VAL A 172 -4.19 5.98 -10.92
N ARG A 173 -3.30 5.89 -11.91
CA ARG A 173 -2.41 4.73 -12.10
C ARG A 173 -1.56 4.45 -10.86
N LYS A 174 -0.95 5.50 -10.29
CA LYS A 174 -0.19 5.40 -9.03
C LYS A 174 -1.06 4.95 -7.86
N ALA A 175 -2.27 5.49 -7.75
CA ALA A 175 -3.20 5.14 -6.68
C ALA A 175 -3.68 3.68 -6.78
N VAL A 176 -3.94 3.17 -7.99
CA VAL A 176 -4.32 1.77 -8.22
C VAL A 176 -3.19 0.82 -7.83
N ILE A 177 -1.94 1.12 -8.20
CA ILE A 177 -0.77 0.32 -7.77
C ILE A 177 -0.64 0.29 -6.25
N THR A 178 -0.76 1.48 -5.63
CA THR A 178 -0.67 1.60 -4.17
C THR A 178 -1.80 0.82 -3.49
N ALA A 179 -3.01 0.86 -4.04
CA ALA A 179 -4.17 0.13 -3.53
C ALA A 179 -4.02 -1.39 -3.68
N LEU A 180 -3.55 -1.88 -4.84
CA LEU A 180 -3.20 -3.29 -5.04
C LEU A 180 -2.18 -3.73 -3.98
N ALA A 181 -1.19 -2.89 -3.73
CA ALA A 181 -0.15 -3.07 -2.74
C ALA A 181 -0.55 -2.72 -1.29
N GLN A 182 -1.84 -2.59 -0.98
CA GLN A 182 -2.33 -2.44 0.39
C GLN A 182 -3.51 -3.38 0.69
N LEU A 183 -3.90 -4.22 -0.28
CA LEU A 183 -5.13 -4.99 -0.18
C LEU A 183 -5.05 -6.07 0.90
N ARG A 184 -5.93 -5.97 1.90
CA ARG A 184 -6.03 -6.92 3.02
C ARG A 184 -7.34 -7.68 2.95
N ASP A 185 -7.32 -8.93 3.41
CA ASP A 185 -8.53 -9.69 3.66
C ASP A 185 -9.17 -9.26 4.97
N GLY A 186 -10.21 -8.44 4.86
CA GLY A 186 -11.02 -8.05 6.01
C GLY A 186 -12.07 -9.09 6.42
N MET A 187 -12.35 -10.10 5.57
CA MET A 187 -13.46 -11.03 5.78
C MET A 187 -13.06 -12.30 6.54
N SER A 188 -11.84 -12.79 6.34
CA SER A 188 -11.36 -14.01 7.01
C SER A 188 -10.92 -13.79 8.46
N GLY A 189 -10.91 -12.55 8.95
CA GLY A 189 -10.40 -12.21 10.29
C GLY A 189 -8.89 -12.40 10.49
N THR A 190 -8.19 -12.99 9.51
CA THR A 190 -6.75 -13.26 9.55
C THR A 190 -5.90 -12.10 9.06
N GLY A 191 -6.51 -11.05 8.50
CA GLY A 191 -5.78 -9.94 7.88
C GLY A 191 -4.88 -10.36 6.72
N ALA A 192 -5.09 -11.56 6.17
CA ALA A 192 -4.22 -12.16 5.17
C ALA A 192 -4.14 -11.30 3.91
N TRP A 193 -2.97 -11.31 3.29
CA TRP A 193 -2.73 -10.61 2.05
C TRP A 193 -3.42 -11.31 0.87
N LEU A 194 -4.55 -10.77 0.43
CA LEU A 194 -5.31 -11.26 -0.73
C LEU A 194 -4.56 -11.13 -2.05
N GLY A 195 -3.58 -10.20 -2.13
CA GLY A 195 -2.80 -9.96 -3.35
C GLY A 195 -1.77 -11.05 -3.67
N GLY A 196 -1.33 -11.82 -2.67
CA GLY A 196 -0.40 -12.96 -2.83
C GLY A 196 0.80 -12.72 -3.74
N ALA A 197 1.28 -13.79 -4.38
CA ALA A 197 2.34 -13.75 -5.38
C ALA A 197 1.89 -13.01 -6.67
N LEU A 198 0.59 -13.03 -7.01
CA LEU A 198 0.05 -12.40 -8.22
C LEU A 198 0.30 -10.89 -8.26
N VAL A 199 -0.08 -10.16 -7.21
CA VAL A 199 0.08 -8.70 -7.14
C VAL A 199 1.56 -8.34 -7.05
N ARG A 200 2.34 -9.06 -6.24
CA ARG A 200 3.78 -8.83 -6.12
C ARG A 200 4.48 -9.05 -7.47
N GLY A 201 4.16 -10.15 -8.15
CA GLY A 201 4.65 -10.46 -9.49
C GLY A 201 4.27 -9.39 -10.51
N THR A 202 3.03 -8.90 -10.46
CA THR A 202 2.55 -7.82 -11.33
C THR A 202 3.34 -6.52 -11.15
N ILE A 203 3.63 -6.12 -9.90
CA ILE A 203 4.42 -4.92 -9.60
C ILE A 203 5.88 -5.11 -10.06
N VAL A 204 6.45 -6.30 -9.84
CA VAL A 204 7.79 -6.63 -10.33
C VAL A 204 7.83 -6.59 -11.87
N ASP A 205 6.81 -7.11 -12.54
CA ASP A 205 6.73 -7.09 -14.00
C ASP A 205 6.68 -5.68 -14.56
N GLN A 206 6.04 -4.73 -13.87
CA GLN A 206 6.14 -3.32 -14.23
C GLN A 206 7.57 -2.81 -14.15
N LEU A 207 8.30 -3.10 -13.05
CA LEU A 207 9.68 -2.66 -12.91
C LEU A 207 10.59 -3.27 -13.99
N VAL A 208 10.36 -4.54 -14.35
CA VAL A 208 11.13 -5.25 -15.38
C VAL A 208 10.91 -4.63 -16.76
N TYR A 209 9.65 -4.48 -17.17
CA TYR A 209 9.25 -4.09 -18.53
C TYR A 209 8.89 -2.62 -18.70
N ASN A 210 9.20 -1.79 -17.71
CA ASN A 210 8.99 -0.35 -17.82
C ASN A 210 9.79 0.21 -19.00
N ASP A 211 9.07 0.73 -19.99
CA ASP A 211 9.62 1.45 -21.13
C ASP A 211 9.08 2.88 -21.14
N ASN A 212 10.00 3.84 -21.13
CA ASN A 212 9.72 5.27 -21.15
C ASN A 212 10.34 5.98 -22.36
N ASN A 213 10.84 5.24 -23.36
CA ASN A 213 11.52 5.82 -24.52
C ASN A 213 10.59 6.67 -25.40
N GLY A 214 9.29 6.35 -25.44
CA GLY A 214 8.27 7.08 -26.22
C GLY A 214 7.59 8.23 -25.48
N ASN A 215 7.96 8.48 -24.23
CA ASN A 215 7.27 9.44 -23.36
C ASN A 215 8.07 10.72 -23.21
N THR A 216 7.41 11.88 -23.30
CA THR A 216 8.04 13.20 -23.11
C THR A 216 8.39 13.46 -21.64
N TYR A 217 7.76 12.75 -20.71
CA TYR A 217 7.88 12.97 -19.28
C TYR A 217 8.78 11.91 -18.61
N ALA A 218 9.48 12.31 -17.55
CA ALA A 218 10.28 11.39 -16.74
C ALA A 218 9.40 10.45 -15.89
N ASP A 219 9.82 9.20 -15.74
CA ASP A 219 9.15 8.15 -14.99
C ASP A 219 9.64 7.97 -13.55
N ASP A 220 10.63 8.76 -13.09
CA ASP A 220 11.27 8.64 -11.78
C ASP A 220 10.26 8.48 -10.62
N MET A 221 9.25 9.34 -10.59
CA MET A 221 8.22 9.37 -9.52
C MET A 221 7.25 8.18 -9.61
N TYR A 222 7.08 7.62 -10.81
CA TYR A 222 6.28 6.41 -11.03
C TYR A 222 7.06 5.18 -10.56
N ILE A 223 8.32 5.06 -10.95
CA ILE A 223 9.24 4.01 -10.47
C ILE A 223 9.38 4.02 -8.95
N ALA A 224 9.58 5.19 -8.35
CA ALA A 224 9.65 5.31 -6.89
C ALA A 224 8.38 4.78 -6.21
N THR A 225 7.21 5.03 -6.80
CA THR A 225 5.93 4.53 -6.27
C THR A 225 5.81 3.01 -6.42
N LEU A 226 6.26 2.44 -7.54
CA LEU A 226 6.32 0.98 -7.72
C LEU A 226 7.24 0.32 -6.69
N ILE A 227 8.41 0.91 -6.42
CA ILE A 227 9.35 0.41 -5.41
C ILE A 227 8.73 0.46 -4.02
N SER A 228 8.11 1.58 -3.63
CA SER A 228 7.42 1.69 -2.35
C SER A 228 6.27 0.69 -2.21
N ALA A 229 5.45 0.55 -3.25
CA ALA A 229 4.34 -0.41 -3.30
C ALA A 229 4.83 -1.87 -3.22
N LEU A 230 5.96 -2.19 -3.85
CA LEU A 230 6.55 -3.51 -3.74
C LEU A 230 6.98 -3.83 -2.30
N GLY A 231 7.50 -2.83 -1.58
CA GLY A 231 7.86 -2.95 -0.17
C GLY A 231 6.65 -3.24 0.71
N THR A 232 5.55 -2.51 0.50
CA THR A 232 4.31 -2.77 1.26
C THR A 232 3.75 -4.14 0.93
N ALA A 233 3.73 -4.55 -0.35
CA ALA A 233 3.19 -5.84 -0.78
C ALA A 233 3.97 -7.06 -0.29
N LEU A 234 5.29 -6.95 -0.11
CA LEU A 234 6.16 -8.06 0.31
C LEU A 234 6.05 -8.38 1.80
N ILE A 235 5.73 -7.41 2.66
CA ILE A 235 5.63 -7.62 4.11
C ILE A 235 4.44 -8.53 4.41
N PRO A 236 4.65 -9.74 4.99
CA PRO A 236 3.55 -10.55 5.50
C PRO A 236 2.87 -9.83 6.68
N PRO A 237 1.57 -10.05 6.94
CA PRO A 237 0.96 -9.58 8.19
C PRO A 237 1.61 -10.32 9.37
N ASP A 238 1.65 -9.69 10.55
CA ASP A 238 2.31 -10.24 11.74
C ASP A 238 1.94 -11.72 11.95
N ALA A 239 2.95 -12.59 11.96
CA ALA A 239 2.80 -14.04 12.08
C ALA A 239 2.21 -14.49 13.45
N SER A 240 1.98 -13.56 14.37
CA SER A 240 1.47 -13.84 15.72
C SER A 240 0.08 -14.46 15.72
N GLU A 241 -0.75 -14.22 14.69
CA GLU A 241 -2.13 -14.76 14.63
C GLU A 241 -2.24 -16.04 13.78
N ARG A 242 -1.20 -16.39 13.00
CA ARG A 242 -1.22 -17.54 12.09
C ARG A 242 -0.96 -18.87 12.81
N ASN A 243 -0.39 -18.84 14.01
CA ASN A 243 0.19 -20.02 14.67
C ASN A 243 -0.75 -20.74 15.65
N GLU A 244 -1.92 -20.19 15.99
CA GLU A 244 -2.77 -20.73 17.07
C GLU A 244 -3.95 -21.60 16.57
N LEU A 245 -4.23 -21.63 15.26
CA LEU A 245 -5.45 -22.26 14.71
C LEU A 245 -5.20 -23.53 13.86
N ALA A 246 -3.94 -23.92 13.65
CA ALA A 246 -3.58 -25.01 12.73
C ALA A 246 -3.38 -26.39 13.38
N HIS A 247 -3.60 -26.53 14.69
CA HIS A 247 -3.49 -27.83 15.36
C HIS A 247 -4.89 -28.44 15.48
N ASN A 248 -5.29 -29.25 14.48
CA ASN A 248 -6.24 -30.38 14.56
C ASN A 248 -6.71 -30.79 13.14
N HIS A 249 -5.87 -31.45 12.34
CA HIS A 249 -6.42 -32.24 11.24
C HIS A 249 -5.56 -33.43 10.78
N THR A 250 -6.19 -34.36 10.06
CA THR A 250 -5.74 -35.72 9.75
C THR A 250 -4.55 -35.80 8.77
N VAL A 251 -3.65 -36.76 9.03
CA VAL A 251 -2.31 -36.99 8.43
C VAL A 251 -2.24 -37.02 6.88
N GLU A 252 -3.29 -37.45 6.17
CA GLU A 252 -3.25 -37.51 4.69
C GLU A 252 -3.40 -36.13 4.02
N MET A 253 -4.13 -35.20 4.66
CA MET A 253 -4.27 -33.83 4.14
C MET A 253 -3.07 -32.95 4.52
N GLU A 254 -2.27 -33.35 5.52
CA GLU A 254 -1.06 -32.63 5.91
C GLU A 254 -0.01 -32.62 4.79
N MET A 255 0.13 -33.70 4.01
CA MET A 255 1.12 -33.77 2.93
C MET A 255 0.75 -32.88 1.73
N GLU A 256 -0.51 -32.88 1.31
CA GLU A 256 -0.98 -31.99 0.24
C GLU A 256 -0.93 -30.51 0.67
N GLU A 257 -1.33 -30.20 1.90
CA GLU A 257 -1.25 -28.84 2.42
C GLU A 257 0.20 -28.38 2.64
N ALA A 258 1.10 -29.27 3.10
CA ALA A 258 2.52 -28.97 3.23
C ALA A 258 3.15 -28.69 1.86
N MET A 259 2.80 -29.48 0.83
CA MET A 259 3.25 -29.24 -0.55
C MET A 259 2.75 -27.90 -1.09
N ARG A 260 1.49 -27.52 -0.83
CA ARG A 260 0.95 -26.21 -1.21
C ARG A 260 1.66 -25.06 -0.50
N ARG A 261 1.89 -25.18 0.82
CA ARG A 261 2.64 -24.16 1.59
C ARG A 261 4.07 -24.01 1.06
N GLN A 262 4.74 -25.11 0.75
CA GLN A 262 6.08 -25.08 0.18
C GLN A 262 6.09 -24.42 -1.20
N MET A 263 5.13 -24.73 -2.08
CA MET A 263 5.00 -24.04 -3.37
C MET A 263 4.78 -22.53 -3.22
N GLU A 264 3.91 -22.11 -2.30
CA GLU A 264 3.68 -20.69 -2.01
C GLU A 264 4.95 -19.99 -1.47
N GLU A 265 5.73 -20.66 -0.62
CA GLU A 265 7.00 -20.15 -0.12
C GLU A 265 8.04 -20.01 -1.24
N ASP A 266 8.15 -21.01 -2.12
CA ASP A 266 9.05 -20.99 -3.27
C ASP A 266 8.67 -19.86 -4.25
N GLU A 267 7.38 -19.68 -4.55
CA GLU A 267 6.89 -18.57 -5.37
C GLU A 267 7.20 -17.21 -4.74
N ASN A 268 7.00 -17.07 -3.42
CA ASN A 268 7.31 -15.84 -2.70
C ASN A 268 8.81 -15.55 -2.69
N ALA A 269 9.66 -16.57 -2.55
CA ALA A 269 11.11 -16.45 -2.59
C ALA A 269 11.59 -16.02 -3.98
N GLU A 270 11.03 -16.58 -5.06
CA GLU A 270 11.35 -16.18 -6.43
C GLU A 270 10.93 -14.73 -6.71
N VAL A 271 9.74 -14.33 -6.28
CA VAL A 271 9.28 -12.95 -6.39
C VAL A 271 10.19 -11.99 -5.61
N LEU A 272 10.61 -12.35 -4.40
CA LEU A 272 11.55 -11.55 -3.61
C LEU A 272 12.91 -11.42 -4.31
N ARG A 273 13.45 -12.51 -4.87
CA ARG A 273 14.71 -12.50 -5.63
C ARG A 273 14.65 -11.56 -6.83
N ARG A 274 13.54 -11.62 -7.58
CA ARG A 274 13.28 -10.73 -8.72
C ARG A 274 13.13 -9.28 -8.26
N ALA A 275 12.44 -9.03 -7.15
CA ALA A 275 12.28 -7.71 -6.54
C ALA A 275 13.64 -7.08 -6.18
N VAL A 276 14.50 -7.80 -5.44
CA VAL A 276 15.86 -7.36 -5.09
C VAL A 276 16.65 -7.00 -6.35
N THR A 277 16.61 -7.87 -7.36
CA THR A 277 17.32 -7.65 -8.62
C THR A 277 16.87 -6.36 -9.32
N GLN A 278 15.56 -6.09 -9.37
CA GLN A 278 15.04 -4.88 -10.00
C GLN A 278 15.34 -3.63 -9.18
N VAL A 279 15.20 -3.66 -7.85
CA VAL A 279 15.50 -2.50 -7.00
C VAL A 279 16.98 -2.15 -7.08
N GLU A 280 17.88 -3.14 -7.08
CA GLU A 280 19.32 -2.92 -7.30
C GLU A 280 19.60 -2.29 -8.68
N ARG A 281 18.95 -2.80 -9.75
CA ARG A 281 19.08 -2.22 -11.10
C ARG A 281 18.71 -0.74 -11.12
N TYR A 282 17.57 -0.36 -10.53
CA TYR A 282 17.15 1.05 -10.49
C TYR A 282 18.04 1.90 -9.58
N ARG A 283 18.49 1.37 -8.45
CA ARG A 283 19.43 2.06 -7.55
C ARG A 283 20.79 2.31 -8.23
N ALA A 284 21.32 1.31 -8.94
CA ALA A 284 22.57 1.44 -9.69
C ALA A 284 22.42 2.44 -10.85
N ARG A 285 21.29 2.43 -11.56
CA ARG A 285 20.96 3.43 -12.58
C ARG A 285 20.92 4.84 -12.02
N ASP A 286 20.26 5.04 -10.88
CA ASP A 286 20.14 6.35 -10.22
C ASP A 286 21.49 6.90 -9.74
N ARG A 287 22.47 6.03 -9.43
CA ARG A 287 23.84 6.46 -9.14
C ARG A 287 24.59 6.98 -10.37
N LEU A 288 24.30 6.43 -11.55
CA LEU A 288 24.95 6.82 -12.81
C LEU A 288 24.28 8.06 -13.42
N VAL A 289 22.95 8.08 -13.42
CA VAL A 289 22.13 9.19 -13.91
C VAL A 289 21.10 9.52 -12.82
N PRO A 290 21.41 10.51 -11.96
CA PRO A 290 20.53 10.88 -10.86
C PRO A 290 19.15 11.35 -11.32
N SER A 291 18.12 10.76 -10.73
CA SER A 291 16.74 11.24 -10.79
C SER A 291 16.59 12.55 -10.04
N ARG A 292 15.48 13.27 -10.28
CA ARG A 292 15.20 14.52 -9.56
C ARG A 292 15.15 14.26 -8.05
N HIS A 293 16.03 14.95 -7.31
CA HIS A 293 16.20 14.81 -5.86
C HIS A 293 16.51 13.38 -5.39
N ASN A 294 17.12 12.54 -6.24
CA ASN A 294 17.45 11.14 -5.93
C ASN A 294 16.24 10.34 -5.41
N VAL A 295 15.04 10.61 -5.95
CA VAL A 295 13.80 10.01 -5.46
C VAL A 295 13.83 8.48 -5.56
N ILE A 296 14.48 7.93 -6.58
CA ILE A 296 14.62 6.48 -6.75
C ILE A 296 15.52 5.89 -5.66
N SER A 297 16.69 6.50 -5.40
CA SER A 297 17.56 6.07 -4.29
C SER A 297 16.87 6.14 -2.94
N ILE A 298 16.11 7.20 -2.66
CA ILE A 298 15.34 7.33 -1.41
C ILE A 298 14.31 6.20 -1.29
N ALA A 299 13.54 5.93 -2.34
CA ALA A 299 12.56 4.86 -2.36
C ALA A 299 13.21 3.47 -2.21
N ALA A 300 14.37 3.25 -2.85
CA ALA A 300 15.12 2.00 -2.73
C ALA A 300 15.64 1.78 -1.29
N ILE A 301 16.18 2.81 -0.64
CA ILE A 301 16.65 2.72 0.75
C ILE A 301 15.49 2.45 1.70
N GLN A 302 14.36 3.13 1.52
CA GLN A 302 13.14 2.87 2.28
C GLN A 302 12.65 1.43 2.09
N TRP A 303 12.72 0.92 0.87
CA TRP A 303 12.37 -0.46 0.54
C TRP A 303 13.30 -1.46 1.24
N TYR A 304 14.62 -1.26 1.18
CA TYR A 304 15.60 -2.09 1.89
C TYR A 304 15.38 -2.10 3.39
N LEU A 305 15.17 -0.93 4.01
CA LEU A 305 14.86 -0.86 5.43
C LEU A 305 13.59 -1.65 5.74
N THR A 306 12.57 -1.54 4.89
CA THR A 306 11.28 -2.19 5.10
C THR A 306 11.40 -3.72 5.10
N ILE A 307 12.11 -4.29 4.12
CA ILE A 307 12.29 -5.75 4.01
C ILE A 307 13.31 -6.33 5.00
N MET A 308 14.31 -5.53 5.39
CA MET A 308 15.30 -5.91 6.42
C MET A 308 14.62 -5.98 7.80
N MET A 309 13.80 -4.97 8.13
CA MET A 309 13.03 -4.97 9.37
C MET A 309 11.98 -6.08 9.44
N SER A 310 11.47 -6.55 8.29
CA SER A 310 10.56 -7.70 8.25
C SER A 310 11.29 -9.06 8.23
N GLY A 311 12.63 -9.08 8.30
CA GLY A 311 13.42 -10.31 8.33
C GLY A 311 13.48 -11.08 7.00
N LEU A 312 13.05 -10.48 5.88
CA LEU A 312 13.09 -11.13 4.56
C LEU A 312 14.48 -11.11 3.92
N VAL A 313 15.31 -10.15 4.30
CA VAL A 313 16.70 -9.99 3.82
C VAL A 313 17.60 -9.76 5.03
N SER A 314 18.86 -10.20 4.95
CA SER A 314 19.85 -9.95 5.99
C SER A 314 20.10 -8.46 6.21
N ASN A 315 20.36 -8.09 7.46
CA ASN A 315 20.64 -6.70 7.84
C ASN A 315 22.09 -6.33 7.47
N ASP A 316 22.27 -5.49 6.45
CA ASP A 316 23.58 -4.89 6.13
C ASP A 316 23.57 -3.37 6.40
N PRO A 317 24.18 -2.91 7.51
CA PRO A 317 24.21 -1.49 7.87
C PRO A 317 25.07 -0.65 6.92
N ARG A 318 26.01 -1.26 6.18
CA ARG A 318 26.95 -0.55 5.30
C ARG A 318 26.23 0.15 4.16
N LEU A 319 25.11 -0.42 3.71
CA LEU A 319 24.27 0.19 2.69
C LEU A 319 23.78 1.59 3.13
N PHE A 320 23.30 1.72 4.37
CA PHE A 320 22.77 2.98 4.88
C PHE A 320 23.87 4.00 5.19
N LEU A 321 25.03 3.53 5.67
CA LEU A 321 26.19 4.39 5.93
C LEU A 321 26.73 5.04 4.64
N ALA A 322 26.70 4.33 3.52
CA ALA A 322 27.08 4.91 2.23
C ALA A 322 26.19 6.08 1.82
N TYR A 323 24.92 6.11 2.26
CA TYR A 323 23.98 7.17 1.95
C TYR A 323 23.89 8.28 3.01
N SER A 324 24.36 8.04 4.24
CA SER A 324 24.41 9.07 5.30
C SER A 324 25.52 10.10 5.07
N GLN A 325 26.55 9.75 4.32
CA GLN A 325 27.67 10.63 3.98
C GLN A 325 27.34 11.62 2.85
N TYR A 326 26.36 11.30 2.01
CA TYR A 326 25.87 12.19 0.96
C TYR A 326 24.67 12.97 1.48
N VAL A 327 24.53 14.23 1.07
CA VAL A 327 23.51 15.21 1.50
C VAL A 327 22.10 14.83 0.98
N ILE A 328 21.70 13.58 1.14
CA ILE A 328 20.31 13.15 1.14
C ILE A 328 19.85 13.47 2.55
N SER A 329 19.25 14.67 2.71
CA SER A 329 18.72 15.24 3.95
C SER A 329 18.77 14.26 5.11
N ALA A 330 19.77 14.42 5.99
CA ALA A 330 19.93 13.60 7.20
C ALA A 330 18.60 13.45 7.94
N LEU A 331 17.72 14.46 7.91
CA LEU A 331 16.34 14.44 8.41
C LEU A 331 15.44 13.35 7.80
N SER A 332 15.53 13.03 6.51
CA SER A 332 14.70 12.00 5.88
C SER A 332 15.13 10.61 6.31
N ILE A 333 16.44 10.32 6.28
CA ILE A 333 16.98 9.04 6.76
C ILE A 333 16.75 8.92 8.26
N TYR A 334 16.99 9.98 9.05
CA TYR A 334 16.79 10.00 10.49
C TYR A 334 15.31 9.91 10.88
N ALA A 335 14.37 10.50 10.14
CA ALA A 335 12.93 10.34 10.38
C ALA A 335 12.45 8.93 10.02
N ILE A 336 12.95 8.34 8.93
CA ILE A 336 12.67 6.95 8.53
C ILE A 336 13.25 5.98 9.58
N PHE A 337 14.44 6.27 10.08
CA PHE A 337 15.15 5.47 11.08
C PHE A 337 14.51 5.59 12.46
N MET A 338 14.21 6.81 12.92
CA MET A 338 13.56 7.08 14.21
C MET A 338 12.13 6.55 14.23
N SER A 339 11.35 6.73 13.15
CA SER A 339 9.98 6.21 13.06
C SER A 339 9.90 4.67 13.12
N ARG A 340 10.98 3.95 12.74
CA ARG A 340 11.02 2.48 12.79
C ARG A 340 11.82 1.92 13.96
N MET A 341 12.78 2.66 14.53
CA MET A 341 13.46 2.29 15.77
C MET A 341 12.52 2.30 16.98
N THR A 342 11.49 3.15 16.99
CA THR A 342 10.48 3.11 18.07
C THR A 342 9.69 1.80 18.09
N LEU A 343 9.70 1.03 16.99
CA LEU A 343 8.95 -0.22 16.84
C LEU A 343 9.74 -1.48 17.22
N HIS A 344 11.08 -1.43 17.25
CA HIS A 344 11.90 -2.61 17.56
C HIS A 344 13.17 -2.22 18.33
N ALA A 345 13.09 -2.36 19.67
CA ALA A 345 14.22 -2.11 20.58
C ALA A 345 15.47 -2.98 20.27
N THR A 346 15.29 -4.10 19.57
CA THR A 346 16.37 -5.04 19.23
C THR A 346 17.33 -4.52 18.17
N PHE A 347 16.89 -3.62 17.27
CA PHE A 347 17.75 -3.07 16.21
C PHE A 347 18.66 -1.94 16.70
N ALA A 348 18.28 -1.27 17.79
CA ALA A 348 19.12 -0.25 18.44
C ALA A 348 20.31 -0.88 19.18
N ALA A 349 20.15 -2.09 19.70
CA ALA A 349 21.21 -2.78 20.43
C ALA A 349 22.37 -3.21 19.51
N THR A 350 22.08 -3.73 18.31
CA THR A 350 23.10 -4.22 17.38
C THR A 350 23.93 -3.13 16.70
N LEU A 351 23.44 -1.89 16.69
CA LEU A 351 24.16 -0.73 16.14
C LEU A 351 25.00 0.02 17.16
N LEU A 352 24.79 -0.21 18.46
CA LEU A 352 25.64 0.35 19.52
C LEU A 352 26.86 -0.54 19.82
N GLU A 353 26.92 -1.73 19.23
CA GLU A 353 28.03 -2.68 19.39
C GLU A 353 29.05 -2.66 18.23
N VAL A 354 28.89 -1.77 17.23
CA VAL A 354 29.83 -1.52 16.13
C VAL A 354 30.30 -0.07 16.20
#